data_AF-A0A935D5Y0-F1
#
_entry.id   AF-A0A935D5Y0-F1
#
_cell.length_a   1.000
_cell.length_b   1.000
_cell.length_c   1.000
_cell.angle_alpha   90.00
_cell.angle_beta   90.00
_cell.angle_gamma   90.00
#
_symmetry.space_group_name_H-M   'P 1'
#
loop_
_entity.id
_entity.type
_entity.pdbx_description
1 polymer ?
#
loop_
_entity_poly.entity_id
_entity_poly.type
_entity_poly.pdbx_seq_one_letter_code
_entity_poly.pdbx_strand_id
1 'polypeptide(L)'
;MPTEPALQVLVDGAPLPAEQARALWLRFSAWMEEHKGDLKGFAAQEGFASVRPAMAAGAPVLVASRTDAQVAYGNAKELKAKRRR
;
A
#
# COMPACT_ATOMS: atom_id res chain seq x y z
N MET A 1 11.21 21.71 -9.67
CA MET A 1 11.18 20.25 -9.43
C MET A 1 9.72 19.87 -9.21
N PRO A 2 9.06 19.08 -10.07
CA PRO A 2 7.73 18.59 -9.75
C PRO A 2 7.86 17.67 -8.54
N THR A 3 7.26 18.05 -7.42
CA THR A 3 7.09 17.19 -6.25
C THR A 3 6.11 16.09 -6.63
N GLU A 4 6.64 14.99 -7.18
CA GLU A 4 5.87 13.77 -7.36
C GLU A 4 5.26 13.40 -5.99
N PRO A 5 3.95 13.10 -5.93
CA PRO A 5 3.31 12.75 -4.67
C PRO A 5 4.07 11.58 -4.06
N ALA A 6 4.59 11.78 -2.83
CA ALA A 6 5.40 10.79 -2.15
C ALA A 6 4.60 9.51 -1.98
N LEU A 7 4.86 8.52 -2.84
CA LEU A 7 4.27 7.19 -2.77
C LEU A 7 4.80 6.52 -1.51
N GLN A 8 3.97 6.42 -0.49
CA GLN A 8 4.35 5.79 0.77
C GLN A 8 3.91 4.33 0.78
N VAL A 9 4.69 3.48 1.46
CA VAL A 9 4.30 2.09 1.73
C VAL A 9 4.56 1.81 3.20
N LEU A 10 3.58 1.21 3.87
CA LEU A 10 3.67 0.72 5.24
C LEU A 10 3.60 -0.80 5.19
N VAL A 11 4.62 -1.48 5.72
CA VAL A 11 4.63 -2.94 5.88
C VAL A 11 4.54 -3.26 7.36
N ASP A 12 3.48 -3.94 7.80
CA ASP A 12 3.24 -4.29 9.20
C ASP A 12 3.24 -3.04 10.13
N GLY A 13 2.85 -1.88 9.58
CA GLY A 13 2.87 -0.58 10.27
C GLY A 13 4.21 0.16 10.23
N ALA A 14 5.27 -0.43 9.65
CA ALA A 14 6.57 0.22 9.47
C ALA A 14 6.66 0.90 8.09
N PRO A 15 7.04 2.19 8.00
CA PRO A 15 7.25 2.85 6.72
C PRO A 15 8.47 2.30 6.00
N LEU A 16 8.29 1.91 4.75
CA LEU A 16 9.39 1.54 3.87
C LEU A 16 10.13 2.80 3.37
N PRO A 17 11.43 2.65 3.01
CA PRO A 17 12.18 3.69 2.31
C PRO A 17 11.49 4.07 1.00
N ALA A 18 11.57 5.34 0.61
CA ALA A 18 10.90 5.87 -0.59
C ALA A 18 11.25 5.08 -1.87
N GLU A 19 12.49 4.61 -2.03
CA GLU A 19 12.91 3.79 -3.16
C GLU A 19 12.18 2.44 -3.21
N GLN A 20 12.11 1.74 -2.09
CA GLN A 20 11.40 0.47 -1.99
C GLN A 20 9.89 0.66 -2.14
N ALA A 21 9.35 1.73 -1.55
CA ALA A 21 7.95 2.10 -1.68
C ALA A 21 7.58 2.31 -3.16
N ARG A 22 8.40 3.07 -3.90
CA ARG A 22 8.18 3.34 -5.33
C ARG A 22 8.29 2.06 -6.17
N ALA A 23 9.27 1.19 -5.89
CA ALA A 23 9.41 -0.09 -6.56
C ALA A 23 8.18 -0.99 -6.37
N LEU A 24 7.63 -1.01 -5.14
CA LEU A 24 6.45 -1.82 -4.82
C LEU A 24 5.19 -1.25 -5.47
N TRP A 25 5.06 0.08 -5.53
CA TRP A 25 3.99 0.74 -6.28
C TRP A 25 4.05 0.44 -7.79
N LEU A 26 5.23 0.40 -8.40
CA LEU A 26 5.36 0.03 -9.81
C LEU A 26 4.88 -1.40 -10.07
N ARG A 27 5.26 -2.35 -9.21
CA ARG A 27 4.78 -3.74 -9.29
C ARG A 27 3.27 -3.82 -9.06
N PHE A 28 2.76 -3.06 -8.09
CA PHE A 28 1.34 -2.99 -7.78
C PHE A 28 0.54 -2.46 -8.96
N SER A 29 0.99 -1.37 -9.60
CA SER A 29 0.36 -0.82 -10.80
C SER A 29 0.38 -1.82 -11.97
N ALA A 30 1.52 -2.47 -12.22
CA ALA A 30 1.62 -3.49 -13.27
C ALA A 30 0.67 -4.67 -13.00
N TRP A 31 0.61 -5.14 -11.75
CA TRP A 31 -0.34 -6.18 -11.34
C TRP A 31 -1.79 -5.72 -11.51
N MET A 32 -2.12 -4.48 -11.15
CA MET A 32 -3.47 -3.95 -11.32
C MET A 32 -3.86 -3.76 -12.79
N GLU A 33 -2.91 -3.58 -13.72
CA GLU A 33 -3.22 -3.55 -15.15
C GLU A 33 -3.62 -4.94 -15.66
N GLU A 34 -2.92 -5.98 -15.24
CA GLU A 34 -3.15 -7.37 -15.68
C GLU A 34 -4.29 -8.05 -14.90
N HIS A 35 -4.40 -7.76 -13.60
CA HIS A 35 -5.33 -8.35 -12.64
C HIS A 35 -6.13 -7.27 -11.91
N LYS A 36 -6.92 -6.50 -12.66
CA LYS A 36 -7.75 -5.40 -12.14
C LYS A 36 -8.61 -5.85 -10.94
N GLY A 37 -8.29 -5.31 -9.77
CA GLY A 37 -9.03 -5.55 -8.53
C GLY A 37 -8.53 -6.72 -7.69
N ASP A 38 -7.46 -7.41 -8.11
CA ASP A 38 -6.91 -8.54 -7.38
C ASP A 38 -5.78 -8.11 -6.42
N LEU A 39 -6.16 -7.60 -5.23
CA LEU A 39 -5.18 -7.31 -4.19
C LEU A 39 -4.61 -8.58 -3.55
N LYS A 40 -5.42 -9.64 -3.48
CA LYS A 40 -5.07 -10.84 -2.73
C LYS A 40 -3.95 -11.62 -3.44
N GLY A 41 -3.97 -11.70 -4.76
CA GLY A 41 -2.88 -12.31 -5.53
C GLY A 41 -1.61 -11.47 -5.49
N PHE A 42 -1.70 -10.13 -5.55
CA PHE A 42 -0.52 -9.28 -5.34
C PHE A 42 0.11 -9.49 -3.97
N ALA A 43 -0.72 -9.54 -2.91
CA ALA A 43 -0.26 -9.82 -1.56
C ALA A 43 0.45 -11.19 -1.51
N ALA A 44 -0.17 -12.24 -2.08
CA ALA A 44 0.43 -13.57 -2.11
C ALA A 44 1.74 -13.62 -2.91
N GLN A 45 1.84 -12.90 -4.03
CA GLN A 45 3.04 -12.82 -4.86
C GLN A 45 4.22 -12.19 -4.10
N GLU A 46 3.97 -11.09 -3.41
CA GLU A 46 5.00 -10.40 -2.62
C GLU A 46 5.23 -11.05 -1.23
N GLY A 47 4.44 -12.06 -0.86
CA GLY A 47 4.54 -12.76 0.44
C GLY A 47 3.89 -12.01 1.61
N PHE A 48 2.96 -11.12 1.34
CA PHE A 48 2.11 -10.47 2.33
C PHE A 48 0.85 -11.29 2.60
N ALA A 49 0.36 -11.23 3.84
CA ALA A 49 -0.94 -11.79 4.22
C ALA A 49 -2.09 -10.87 3.75
N SER A 50 -1.81 -9.56 3.65
CA SER A 50 -2.72 -8.59 3.09
C SER A 50 -2.02 -7.38 2.48
N VAL A 51 -2.65 -6.77 1.49
CA VAL A 51 -2.28 -5.48 0.92
C VAL A 51 -3.54 -4.64 0.68
N ARG A 52 -3.46 -3.33 0.93
CA ARG A 52 -4.54 -2.39 0.64
C ARG A 52 -4.02 -0.99 0.35
N PRO A 53 -4.53 -0.33 -0.69
CA PRO A 53 -4.31 1.10 -0.85
C PRO A 53 -5.11 1.89 0.19
N ALA A 54 -4.49 2.91 0.76
CA ALA A 54 -5.05 3.84 1.72
C ALA A 54 -4.57 5.27 1.42
N MET A 55 -5.19 6.26 2.05
CA MET A 55 -4.75 7.66 1.97
C MET A 55 -4.28 8.12 3.36
N ALA A 56 -3.08 8.68 3.47
CA ALA A 56 -2.54 9.23 4.71
C ALA A 56 -2.15 10.69 4.50
N ALA A 57 -2.76 11.59 5.27
CA ALA A 57 -2.48 13.04 5.20
C ALA A 57 -2.55 13.63 3.77
N GLY A 58 -3.47 13.13 2.94
CA GLY A 58 -3.61 13.57 1.54
C GLY A 58 -2.65 12.91 0.55
N ALA A 59 -1.76 12.02 1.00
CA ALA A 59 -0.88 11.23 0.15
C ALA A 59 -1.35 9.77 0.01
N PRO A 60 -1.20 9.15 -1.17
CA PRO A 60 -1.47 7.73 -1.34
C PRO A 60 -0.44 6.89 -0.60
N VAL A 61 -0.92 5.94 0.21
CA VAL A 61 -0.10 4.99 0.97
C VAL A 61 -0.57 3.57 0.71
N LEU A 62 0.35 2.66 0.37
CA LEU A 62 0.04 1.24 0.30
C LEU A 62 0.31 0.62 1.66
N VAL A 63 -0.67 -0.05 2.25
CA VAL A 63 -0.51 -0.74 3.53
C VAL A 63 -0.49 -2.23 3.25
N ALA A 64 0.65 -2.86 3.46
CA ALA A 64 0.81 -4.30 3.44
C ALA A 64 0.98 -4.83 4.87
N SER A 65 0.43 -5.99 5.16
CA SER A 65 0.65 -6.69 6.43
C SER A 65 1.05 -8.13 6.15
N ARG A 66 2.00 -8.65 6.93
CA ARG A 66 2.41 -10.06 6.84
C ARG A 66 1.68 -10.94 7.86
N THR A 67 1.06 -10.32 8.85
CA THR A 67 0.41 -10.97 9.98
C THR A 67 -1.12 -10.87 9.92
N ASP A 68 -1.64 -9.78 9.34
CA ASP A 68 -3.07 -9.47 9.28
C ASP A 68 -3.72 -9.99 7.99
N ALA A 69 -4.89 -10.61 8.12
CA ALA A 69 -5.60 -11.24 7.00
C ALA A 69 -6.12 -10.21 5.98
N GLN A 70 -6.13 -10.59 4.69
CA GLN A 70 -6.65 -9.73 3.63
C GLN A 70 -8.12 -9.39 3.86
N VAL A 71 -8.39 -8.10 4.12
CA VAL A 71 -9.73 -7.54 4.07
C VAL A 71 -10.17 -7.30 2.61
N ALA A 72 -11.47 -7.44 2.36
CA ALA A 72 -12.06 -7.24 1.03
C ALA A 72 -11.72 -5.88 0.45
N TYR A 73 -11.56 -5.82 -0.89
CA TYR A 73 -11.33 -4.58 -1.62
C TYR A 73 -12.47 -3.60 -1.33
N GLY A 74 -12.15 -2.52 -0.63
CA GLY A 74 -13.09 -1.46 -0.31
C GLY A 74 -12.45 -0.11 -0.57
N ASN A 75 -13.26 0.95 -0.56
CA ASN A 75 -12.76 2.31 -0.71
C ASN A 75 -11.60 2.57 0.25
N ALA A 76 -10.54 3.20 -0.27
CA ALA A 76 -9.33 3.53 0.48
C ALA A 76 -9.71 4.22 1.78
N LYS A 77 -9.55 3.53 2.92
CA LYS A 77 -9.81 4.13 4.21
C LYS A 77 -8.73 5.16 4.48
N GLU A 78 -9.14 6.33 4.93
CA GLU A 78 -8.22 7.35 5.42
C GLU A 78 -7.48 6.78 6.63
N LEU A 79 -6.17 6.59 6.48
CA LEU A 79 -5.31 6.18 7.57
C LEU A 79 -5.15 7.41 8.45
N LYS A 80 -5.98 7.53 9.50
CA LYS A 80 -5.71 8.46 10.58
C LYS A 80 -4.38 8.04 11.20
N ALA A 81 -3.29 8.68 10.77
CA ALA A 81 -2.02 8.61 11.47
C ALA A 81 -2.34 8.88 12.93
N LYS A 82 -2.14 7.89 13.80
CA LYS A 82 -2.32 8.05 15.24
C LYS A 82 -1.34 9.13 15.68
N ARG A 83 -1.77 10.39 15.64
CA ARG A 83 -1.12 11.50 16.34
C ARG A 83 -1.23 11.15 17.81
N ARG A 84 -0.19 10.50 18.34
CA ARG A 84 0.00 10.40 19.79
C ARG A 84 0.69 11.68 20.23
N ARG A 85 -0.12 12.68 20.60
CA ARG A 85 0.04 13.61 21.73
C ARG A 85 -0.89 14.80 21.57
#